data_AF-A0A836LAP6-F1
#
_entry.id   AF-A0A836LAP6-F1
#
_cell.length_a   1.000
_cell.length_b   1.000
_cell.length_c   1.000
_cell.angle_alpha   90.00
_cell.angle_beta   90.00
_cell.angle_gamma   90.00
#
_symmetry.space_group_name_H-M   'P 1'
#
loop_
_entity.id
_entity.type
_entity.pdbx_description
1 polymer ?
#
loop_
_entity_poly.entity_id
_entity_poly.type
_entity_poly.pdbx_seq_one_letter_code
_entity_poly.pdbx_strand_id
1 'polypeptide(L)'
;MECISRPTIDSSIRLAVAIDKSMLSSSDVCPSTDDTSSEGLQTFMAELSRLEAVSQSRAQELAHARTVERELSEHLASVTLAAQKARQIRLQAELDAAAAQVGSEEARREAAVQRQGLDCFSSQLESLLARSTSLDAKKEIAQSFERQDTLHDGTVARMAAVFAATATSRSPSASENDWRLCRSMDCISKHPRLSKVLLAPLVEVFTKLGAQYITALGDTHSLDCSAPALHALWSLSAFKEWLCERVGGTLTDDDMLVLSFVANVMTNPVFKD
;
A
#
# COMPACT_ATOMS: atom_id res chain seq x y z
N MET A 1 -8.92 18.23 21.43
CA MET A 1 -9.23 19.66 21.65
C MET A 1 -7.94 20.31 22.12
N GLU A 2 -7.15 20.83 21.19
CA GLU A 2 -5.86 21.46 21.51
C GLU A 2 -6.02 22.98 21.48
N CYS A 3 -5.82 23.59 22.65
CA CYS A 3 -5.82 25.02 22.85
C CYS A 3 -4.50 25.59 22.30
N ILE A 4 -4.58 26.34 21.20
CA ILE A 4 -3.45 27.12 20.68
C ILE A 4 -3.48 28.49 21.35
N SER A 5 -2.59 28.68 22.33
CA SER A 5 -2.28 29.96 22.96
C SER A 5 -1.73 30.95 21.91
N ARG A 6 -2.42 32.07 21.71
CA ARG A 6 -1.89 33.24 20.99
C ARG A 6 -1.17 34.17 21.97
N PRO A 7 0.02 34.69 21.64
CA PRO A 7 0.71 35.67 22.47
C PRO A 7 0.09 37.06 22.30
N THR A 8 -0.19 37.70 23.42
CA THR A 8 -0.61 39.10 23.55
C THR A 8 0.60 40.00 23.27
N ILE A 9 0.60 40.74 22.16
CA ILE A 9 1.58 41.81 21.92
C ILE A 9 0.98 43.08 22.53
N ASP A 10 1.35 43.34 23.78
CA ASP A 10 1.13 44.62 24.45
C ASP A 10 2.26 45.56 24.03
N SER A 11 1.96 46.53 23.16
CA SER A 11 2.89 47.58 22.75
C SER A 11 2.31 48.95 23.10
N SER A 12 2.31 49.23 24.40
CA SER A 12 2.19 50.60 24.93
C SER A 12 3.50 51.36 24.69
N ILE A 13 3.64 52.02 23.54
CA ILE A 13 4.69 53.02 23.33
C ILE A 13 4.21 54.32 23.98
N ARG A 14 4.60 54.55 25.24
CA ARG A 14 4.48 55.87 25.88
C ARG A 14 5.64 56.75 25.37
N LEU A 15 5.33 57.71 24.51
CA LEU A 15 6.27 58.75 24.12
C LEU A 15 6.31 59.81 25.24
N ALA A 16 7.37 59.77 26.06
CA ALA A 16 7.63 60.83 27.04
C ALA A 16 8.38 61.97 26.35
N VAL A 17 7.73 63.12 26.19
CA VAL A 17 8.39 64.38 25.80
C VAL A 17 8.92 65.02 27.07
N ALA A 18 10.22 64.91 27.31
CA ALA A 18 10.92 65.66 28.35
C ALA A 18 11.21 67.07 27.81
N ILE A 19 10.53 68.08 28.35
CA ILE A 19 10.94 69.48 28.18
C ILE A 19 11.90 69.78 29.33
N ASP A 20 13.19 69.85 29.03
CA ASP A 20 14.21 70.31 29.97
C ASP A 20 14.05 71.82 30.14
N LYS A 21 13.69 72.22 31.38
CA LYS A 21 13.40 73.59 31.77
C LYS A 21 14.44 74.01 32.80
N SER A 22 15.71 74.02 32.40
CA SER A 22 16.79 74.59 33.21
C SER A 22 17.85 75.19 32.29
N MET A 23 18.40 76.35 32.71
CA MET A 23 19.36 77.23 32.02
C MET A 23 18.78 78.50 31.40
N LEU A 24 18.18 79.37 32.22
CA LEU A 24 18.33 80.82 32.05
C LEU A 24 18.46 81.50 33.42
N SER A 25 19.71 81.72 33.84
CA SER A 25 20.10 82.79 34.75
C SER A 25 21.55 83.18 34.47
N SER A 26 21.77 84.29 33.77
CA SER A 26 22.38 85.50 34.36
C SER A 26 22.71 86.56 33.31
N SER A 27 22.65 87.82 33.78
CA SER A 27 23.32 89.03 33.31
C SER A 27 22.59 89.96 32.35
N ASP A 28 22.20 91.10 32.93
CA ASP A 28 21.95 92.40 32.29
C ASP A 28 23.04 92.77 31.29
N VAL A 29 22.65 93.08 30.05
CA VAL A 29 23.10 94.22 29.22
C VAL A 29 22.02 94.44 28.15
N CYS A 30 21.32 95.58 28.17
CA CYS A 30 20.49 96.02 27.05
C CYS A 30 21.39 96.39 25.85
N PRO A 31 21.03 95.90 24.66
CA PRO A 31 20.64 96.84 23.61
C PRO A 31 19.29 96.45 23.00
N SER A 32 18.45 97.47 22.78
CA SER A 32 17.23 97.50 21.96
C SER A 32 16.93 96.23 21.12
N THR A 33 15.92 95.46 21.53
CA THR A 33 15.39 94.28 20.79
C THR A 33 13.89 94.13 21.01
N ASP A 34 13.08 95.06 20.50
CA ASP A 34 11.62 94.89 20.55
C ASP A 34 11.05 94.19 19.31
N ASP A 35 11.75 94.20 18.17
CA ASP A 35 11.23 93.61 16.92
C ASP A 35 11.75 92.17 16.64
N THR A 36 12.99 91.83 16.98
CA THR A 36 13.62 90.53 16.62
C THR A 36 13.25 89.36 17.53
N SER A 37 12.90 89.61 18.80
CA SER A 37 12.46 88.58 19.74
C SER A 37 11.04 88.08 19.43
N SER A 38 10.19 88.97 18.89
CA SER A 38 8.83 88.66 18.43
C SER A 38 8.82 87.77 17.19
N GLU A 39 9.69 88.03 16.21
CA GLU A 39 9.81 87.22 14.98
C GLU A 39 10.28 85.79 15.26
N GLY A 40 11.24 85.61 16.18
CA GLY A 40 11.74 84.27 16.56
C GLY A 40 10.67 83.42 17.24
N LEU A 41 9.88 84.01 18.13
CA LEU A 41 8.76 83.32 18.78
C LEU A 41 7.64 82.96 17.80
N GLN A 42 7.29 83.87 16.89
CA GLN A 42 6.28 83.59 15.85
C GLN A 42 6.72 82.46 14.92
N THR A 43 7.99 82.43 14.53
CA THR A 43 8.56 81.36 13.70
C THR A 43 8.52 80.01 14.43
N PHE A 44 8.87 79.99 15.72
CA PHE A 44 8.79 78.78 16.54
C PHE A 44 7.35 78.26 16.69
N MET A 45 6.38 79.16 16.94
CA MET A 45 4.97 78.80 17.02
C MET A 45 4.45 78.24 15.70
N ALA A 46 4.84 78.82 14.56
CA ALA A 46 4.48 78.33 13.24
C ALA A 46 5.04 76.93 12.97
N GLU A 47 6.30 76.68 13.32
CA GLU A 47 6.92 75.34 13.20
C GLU A 47 6.26 74.30 14.13
N LEU A 48 5.86 74.69 15.34
CA LEU A 48 5.08 73.83 16.23
C LEU A 48 3.74 73.44 15.62
N SER A 49 2.99 74.41 15.09
CA SER A 49 1.72 74.12 14.40
C SER A 49 1.91 73.25 13.16
N ARG A 50 3.00 73.47 12.41
CA ARG A 50 3.35 72.63 11.26
C ARG A 50 3.66 71.19 11.70
N LEU A 51 4.44 71.02 12.76
CA LEU A 51 4.80 69.71 13.29
C LEU A 51 3.58 68.96 13.85
N GLU A 52 2.67 69.68 14.51
CA GLU A 52 1.39 69.14 14.98
C GLU A 52 0.54 68.65 13.81
N ALA A 53 0.40 69.44 12.74
CA ALA A 53 -0.33 69.04 11.55
C ALA A 53 0.26 67.78 10.88
N VAL A 54 1.59 67.71 10.77
CA VAL A 54 2.30 66.52 10.24
C VAL A 54 2.09 65.30 11.14
N SER A 55 2.13 65.49 12.46
CA SER A 55 1.88 64.41 13.43
C SER A 55 0.45 63.85 13.30
N GLN A 56 -0.55 64.73 13.19
CA GLN A 56 -1.95 64.34 13.00
C GLN A 56 -2.16 63.63 11.66
N SER A 57 -1.58 64.13 10.58
CA SER A 57 -1.61 63.50 9.26
C SER A 57 -1.01 62.09 9.30
N ARG A 58 0.17 61.93 9.90
CA ARG A 58 0.82 60.61 10.04
C ARG A 58 0.01 59.66 10.92
N ALA A 59 -0.66 60.15 11.96
CA ALA A 59 -1.55 59.34 12.78
C ALA A 59 -2.77 58.83 11.99
N GLN A 60 -3.34 59.67 11.12
CA GLN A 60 -4.42 59.27 10.21
C GLN A 60 -3.96 58.23 9.18
N GLU A 61 -2.79 58.42 8.58
CA GLU A 61 -2.20 57.44 7.65
C GLU A 61 -1.97 56.08 8.32
N LEU A 62 -1.44 56.07 9.54
CA LEU A 62 -1.26 54.83 10.32
C LEU A 62 -2.60 54.16 10.67
N ALA A 63 -3.62 54.94 11.02
CA ALA A 63 -4.95 54.40 11.29
C ALA A 63 -5.59 53.78 10.04
N HIS A 64 -5.39 54.41 8.87
CA HIS A 64 -5.86 53.88 7.59
C HIS A 64 -5.10 52.60 7.21
N ALA A 65 -3.76 52.61 7.30
CA ALA A 65 -2.93 51.44 7.01
C ALA A 65 -3.30 50.22 7.87
N ARG A 66 -3.52 50.42 9.18
CA ARG A 66 -3.97 49.35 10.09
C ARG A 66 -5.35 48.80 9.74
N THR A 67 -6.20 49.63 9.14
CA THR A 67 -7.54 49.21 8.71
C THR A 67 -7.45 48.34 7.47
N VAL A 68 -6.66 48.76 6.48
CA VAL A 68 -6.40 47.99 5.27
C VAL A 68 -5.70 46.67 5.59
N GLU A 69 -4.72 46.67 6.50
CA GLU A 69 -4.02 45.46 6.94
C GLU A 69 -4.98 44.42 7.54
N ARG A 70 -5.93 44.87 8.37
CA ARG A 70 -6.95 44.00 8.97
C ARG A 70 -7.88 43.42 7.91
N GLU A 71 -8.37 44.25 6.99
CA GLU A 71 -9.24 43.82 5.89
C GLU A 71 -8.54 42.80 4.99
N LEU A 72 -7.27 43.04 4.64
CA LEU A 72 -6.45 42.10 3.87
C LEU A 72 -6.23 40.79 4.63
N SER A 73 -5.99 40.85 5.95
CA SER A 73 -5.80 39.68 6.79
C SER A 73 -7.06 38.82 6.89
N GLU A 74 -8.22 39.46 7.06
CA GLU A 74 -9.52 38.80 7.06
C GLU A 74 -9.83 38.18 5.69
N HIS A 75 -9.54 38.91 4.61
CA HIS A 75 -9.73 38.40 3.26
C HIS A 75 -8.84 37.19 2.98
N LEU A 76 -7.55 37.25 3.33
CA LEU A 76 -6.63 36.13 3.19
C LEU A 76 -7.09 34.91 3.99
N ALA A 77 -7.55 35.10 5.23
CA ALA A 77 -8.10 34.02 6.06
C ALA A 77 -9.34 33.39 5.40
N SER A 78 -10.22 34.20 4.82
CA SER A 78 -11.44 33.71 4.15
C SER A 78 -11.12 32.90 2.89
N VAL A 79 -10.19 33.39 2.05
CA VAL A 79 -9.79 32.72 0.80
C VAL A 79 -9.04 31.43 1.09
N THR A 80 -8.12 31.44 2.06
CA THR A 80 -7.38 30.23 2.44
C THR A 80 -8.31 29.17 3.01
N LEU A 81 -9.28 29.54 3.85
CA LEU A 81 -10.29 28.60 4.36
C LEU A 81 -11.15 28.03 3.23
N ALA A 82 -11.60 28.86 2.29
CA ALA A 82 -12.39 28.41 1.15
C ALA A 82 -11.60 27.44 0.26
N ALA A 83 -10.32 27.74 -0.01
CA ALA A 83 -9.43 26.87 -0.78
C ALA A 83 -9.17 25.54 -0.08
N GLN A 84 -8.97 25.55 1.25
CA GLN A 84 -8.80 24.33 2.05
C GLN A 84 -10.05 23.46 2.01
N LYS A 85 -11.25 24.03 2.17
CA LYS A 85 -12.52 23.30 2.08
C LYS A 85 -12.71 22.69 0.69
N ALA A 86 -12.46 23.45 -0.37
CA ALA A 86 -12.56 22.94 -1.75
C ALA A 86 -11.60 21.77 -2.00
N ARG A 87 -10.35 21.88 -1.52
CA ARG A 87 -9.37 20.80 -1.60
C ARG A 87 -9.80 19.56 -0.83
N GLN A 88 -10.34 19.73 0.38
CA GLN A 88 -10.83 18.63 1.19
C GLN A 88 -11.96 17.87 0.49
N ILE A 89 -12.94 18.59 -0.07
CA ILE A 89 -14.06 17.98 -0.82
C ILE A 89 -13.53 17.19 -2.02
N ARG A 90 -12.57 17.74 -2.76
CA ARG A 90 -11.97 17.05 -3.91
C ARG A 90 -11.26 15.76 -3.50
N LEU A 91 -10.43 15.82 -2.46
CA LEU A 91 -9.70 14.65 -1.95
C LEU A 91 -10.65 13.57 -1.41
N GLN A 92 -11.74 13.96 -0.76
CA GLN A 92 -12.75 13.01 -0.31
C GLN A 92 -13.40 12.29 -1.51
N ALA A 93 -13.76 13.03 -2.57
CA ALA A 93 -14.33 12.43 -3.77
C ALA A 93 -13.33 11.49 -4.48
N GLU A 94 -12.05 11.84 -4.54
CA GLU A 94 -10.98 10.98 -5.08
C GLU A 94 -10.85 9.69 -4.25
N LEU A 95 -10.94 9.77 -2.91
CA LEU A 95 -10.87 8.62 -2.01
C LEU A 95 -12.09 7.71 -2.17
N ASP A 96 -13.29 8.28 -2.25
CA ASP A 96 -14.53 7.52 -2.44
C ASP A 96 -14.53 6.79 -3.80
N ALA A 97 -14.02 7.45 -4.86
CA ALA A 97 -13.85 6.83 -6.17
C ALA A 97 -12.83 5.68 -6.14
N ALA A 98 -11.69 5.86 -5.47
CA ALA A 98 -10.70 4.81 -5.31
C ALA A 98 -11.25 3.61 -4.51
N ALA A 99 -12.00 3.87 -3.43
CA ALA A 99 -12.63 2.84 -2.62
C ALA A 99 -13.66 2.03 -3.44
N ALA A 100 -14.49 2.72 -4.23
CA ALA A 100 -15.44 2.07 -5.14
C ALA A 100 -14.73 1.21 -6.18
N GLN A 101 -13.61 1.69 -6.74
CA GLN A 101 -12.81 0.93 -7.70
C GLN A 101 -12.24 -0.34 -7.08
N VAL A 102 -11.64 -0.25 -5.89
CA VAL A 102 -11.08 -1.41 -5.17
C VAL A 102 -12.18 -2.44 -4.90
N GLY A 103 -13.33 -2.02 -4.35
CA GLY A 103 -14.45 -2.93 -4.11
C GLY A 103 -14.98 -3.60 -5.38
N SER A 104 -14.99 -2.88 -6.50
CA SER A 104 -15.40 -3.44 -7.80
C SER A 104 -14.41 -4.47 -8.35
N GLU A 105 -13.10 -4.25 -8.15
CA GLU A 105 -12.05 -5.19 -8.54
C GLU A 105 -12.08 -6.45 -7.68
N GLU A 106 -12.25 -6.29 -6.37
CA GLU A 106 -12.40 -7.41 -5.44
C GLU A 106 -13.60 -8.27 -5.79
N ALA A 107 -14.77 -7.65 -6.00
CA ALA A 107 -15.97 -8.37 -6.43
C ALA A 107 -15.75 -9.11 -7.76
N ARG A 108 -14.99 -8.52 -8.70
CA ARG A 108 -14.67 -9.18 -9.97
C ARG A 108 -13.72 -10.35 -9.81
N ARG A 109 -12.72 -10.23 -8.94
CA ARG A 109 -11.79 -11.33 -8.61
C ARG A 109 -12.53 -12.48 -7.95
N GLU A 110 -13.37 -12.19 -6.97
CA GLU A 110 -14.22 -13.18 -6.30
C GLU A 110 -15.13 -13.91 -7.31
N ALA A 111 -15.80 -13.17 -8.19
CA ALA A 111 -16.62 -13.75 -9.25
C ALA A 111 -15.80 -14.61 -10.23
N ALA A 112 -14.55 -14.25 -10.53
CA ALA A 112 -13.68 -15.04 -11.39
C ALA A 112 -13.26 -16.36 -10.72
N VAL A 113 -12.92 -16.32 -9.42
CA VAL A 113 -12.61 -17.51 -8.63
C VAL A 113 -13.81 -18.45 -8.56
N GLN A 114 -15.01 -17.92 -8.30
CA GLN A 114 -16.24 -18.72 -8.27
C GLN A 114 -16.54 -19.37 -9.62
N ARG A 115 -16.37 -18.66 -10.74
CA ARG A 115 -16.52 -19.23 -12.08
C ARG A 115 -15.53 -20.36 -12.33
N GLN A 116 -14.26 -20.17 -12.00
CA GLN A 116 -13.24 -21.20 -12.15
C GLN A 116 -13.56 -22.45 -11.31
N GLY A 117 -14.06 -22.26 -10.08
CA GLY A 117 -14.54 -23.36 -9.25
C GLY A 117 -15.71 -24.12 -9.89
N LEU A 118 -16.70 -23.40 -10.43
CA LEU A 118 -17.83 -24.00 -11.13
C LEU A 118 -17.41 -24.77 -12.40
N ASP A 119 -16.48 -24.23 -13.18
CA ASP A 119 -15.93 -24.91 -14.36
C ASP A 119 -15.22 -26.22 -13.97
N CYS A 120 -14.45 -26.19 -12.87
CA CYS A 120 -13.83 -27.38 -12.31
C CYS A 120 -14.89 -28.44 -11.91
N PHE A 121 -15.90 -28.06 -11.14
CA PHE A 121 -16.97 -28.98 -10.76
C PHE A 121 -17.74 -29.52 -11.98
N SER A 122 -18.00 -28.70 -12.99
CA SER A 122 -18.67 -29.14 -14.22
C SER A 122 -17.83 -30.19 -14.95
N SER A 123 -16.52 -29.97 -15.09
CA SER A 123 -15.63 -30.94 -15.72
C SER A 123 -15.55 -32.27 -14.95
N GLN A 124 -15.59 -32.22 -13.62
CA GLN A 124 -15.64 -33.41 -12.77
C GLN A 124 -16.95 -34.17 -12.96
N LEU A 125 -18.09 -33.46 -13.03
CA LEU A 125 -19.40 -34.06 -13.30
C LEU A 125 -19.45 -34.73 -14.68
N GLU A 126 -18.93 -34.08 -15.73
CA GLU A 126 -18.85 -34.67 -17.07
C GLU A 126 -17.98 -35.94 -17.08
N SER A 127 -16.84 -35.93 -16.37
CA SER A 127 -15.98 -37.10 -16.23
C SER A 127 -16.68 -38.25 -15.48
N LEU A 128 -17.41 -37.95 -14.40
CA LEU A 128 -18.20 -38.94 -13.67
C LEU A 128 -19.33 -39.52 -14.52
N LEU A 129 -20.03 -38.68 -15.29
CA LEU A 129 -21.07 -39.12 -16.22
C LEU A 129 -20.48 -40.06 -17.29
N ALA A 130 -19.35 -39.69 -17.90
CA ALA A 130 -18.66 -40.54 -18.88
C ALA A 130 -18.20 -41.88 -18.29
N ARG A 131 -17.75 -41.88 -17.03
CA ARG A 131 -17.41 -43.12 -16.31
C ARG A 131 -18.64 -43.98 -16.04
N SER A 132 -19.76 -43.37 -15.65
CA SER A 132 -21.02 -44.08 -15.40
C SER A 132 -21.51 -44.75 -16.69
N THR A 133 -21.59 -44.01 -17.79
CA THR A 133 -22.02 -44.56 -19.08
C THR A 133 -21.08 -45.66 -19.58
N SER A 134 -19.77 -45.53 -19.34
CA SER A 134 -18.80 -46.59 -19.62
C SER A 134 -19.03 -47.84 -18.78
N LEU A 135 -19.35 -47.69 -17.49
CA LEU A 135 -19.69 -48.80 -16.60
C LEU A 135 -20.98 -49.49 -17.03
N ASP A 136 -22.01 -48.73 -17.40
CA ASP A 136 -23.27 -49.26 -17.90
C ASP A 136 -23.05 -50.04 -19.21
N ALA A 137 -22.29 -49.50 -20.15
CA ALA A 137 -21.92 -50.19 -21.38
C ALA A 137 -21.10 -51.47 -21.12
N LYS A 138 -20.15 -51.44 -20.17
CA LYS A 138 -19.40 -52.64 -19.76
C LYS A 138 -20.29 -53.69 -19.10
N LYS A 139 -21.30 -53.26 -18.34
CA LYS A 139 -22.27 -54.15 -17.70
C LYS A 139 -23.20 -54.78 -18.74
N GLU A 140 -23.65 -54.03 -19.74
CA GLU A 140 -24.40 -54.58 -20.87
C GLU A 140 -23.57 -55.57 -21.69
N ILE A 141 -22.29 -55.27 -21.93
CA ILE A 141 -21.34 -56.18 -22.58
C ILE A 141 -21.16 -57.45 -21.73
N ALA A 142 -20.94 -57.33 -20.41
CA ALA A 142 -20.80 -58.48 -19.53
C ALA A 142 -22.08 -59.35 -19.50
N GLN A 143 -23.27 -58.74 -19.46
CA GLN A 143 -24.54 -59.47 -19.53
C GLN A 143 -24.80 -60.12 -20.89
N SER A 144 -24.29 -59.55 -21.98
CA SER A 144 -24.36 -60.16 -23.31
C SER A 144 -23.32 -61.28 -23.49
N PHE A 145 -22.17 -61.19 -22.83
CA PHE A 145 -21.21 -62.28 -22.70
C PHE A 145 -21.72 -63.42 -21.81
N GLU A 146 -22.38 -63.17 -20.68
CA GLU A 146 -23.05 -64.23 -19.90
C GLU A 146 -24.16 -64.94 -20.70
N ARG A 147 -24.84 -64.20 -21.61
CA ARG A 147 -25.77 -64.79 -22.59
C ARG A 147 -25.08 -65.50 -23.76
N GLN A 148 -23.80 -65.26 -24.03
CA GLN A 148 -23.01 -65.92 -25.09
C GLN A 148 -22.11 -67.05 -24.57
N ASP A 149 -21.74 -67.06 -23.29
CA ASP A 149 -21.02 -68.15 -22.61
C ASP A 149 -21.92 -69.37 -22.36
N THR A 150 -23.23 -69.23 -22.56
CA THR A 150 -24.12 -70.37 -22.78
C THR A 150 -24.00 -70.97 -24.19
N LEU A 151 -23.17 -70.39 -25.09
CA LEU A 151 -23.11 -70.80 -26.49
C LEU A 151 -21.72 -71.04 -27.11
N HIS A 152 -20.57 -70.51 -26.67
CA HIS A 152 -19.30 -70.75 -27.39
C HIS A 152 -18.00 -70.78 -26.57
N ASP A 153 -17.61 -71.98 -26.14
CA ASP A 153 -16.32 -72.37 -25.54
C ASP A 153 -15.22 -72.55 -26.61
N GLY A 154 -14.61 -71.46 -27.09
CA GLY A 154 -13.50 -71.60 -28.06
C GLY A 154 -12.61 -70.39 -28.34
N THR A 155 -12.92 -69.20 -27.83
CA THR A 155 -12.23 -67.96 -28.25
C THR A 155 -11.53 -67.22 -27.10
N VAL A 156 -11.20 -67.92 -26.01
CA VAL A 156 -10.65 -67.33 -24.79
C VAL A 156 -9.17 -66.92 -24.93
N ALA A 157 -8.40 -67.60 -25.78
CA ALA A 157 -6.96 -67.38 -25.88
C ALA A 157 -6.56 -66.09 -26.64
N ARG A 158 -7.44 -65.51 -27.47
CA ARG A 158 -7.10 -64.37 -28.34
C ARG A 158 -7.44 -62.99 -27.74
N MET A 159 -8.36 -62.93 -26.76
CA MET A 159 -8.73 -61.68 -26.09
C MET A 159 -7.86 -61.37 -24.86
N ALA A 160 -7.25 -62.37 -24.20
CA ALA A 160 -6.35 -62.15 -23.07
C ALA A 160 -5.14 -61.24 -23.42
N ALA A 161 -4.66 -61.29 -24.67
CA ALA A 161 -3.60 -60.42 -25.16
C ALA A 161 -4.04 -58.96 -25.38
N VAL A 162 -5.33 -58.72 -25.66
CA VAL A 162 -5.90 -57.36 -25.83
C VAL A 162 -6.19 -56.72 -24.47
N PHE A 163 -6.60 -57.51 -23.48
CA PHE A 163 -6.80 -57.05 -22.10
C PHE A 163 -5.48 -56.66 -21.41
N ALA A 164 -4.36 -57.32 -21.72
CA ALA A 164 -3.05 -56.94 -21.19
C ALA A 164 -2.55 -55.58 -21.73
N ALA A 165 -2.98 -55.17 -22.94
CA ALA A 165 -2.61 -53.90 -23.56
C ALA A 165 -3.51 -52.71 -23.15
N THR A 166 -4.70 -52.96 -22.59
CA THR A 166 -5.66 -51.92 -22.19
C THR A 166 -5.76 -51.69 -20.68
N ALA A 167 -5.14 -52.55 -19.86
CA ALA A 167 -5.06 -52.42 -18.41
C ALA A 167 -4.10 -51.32 -17.90
N THR A 168 -3.50 -50.51 -18.79
CA THR A 168 -2.54 -49.45 -18.42
C THR A 168 -3.16 -48.05 -18.28
N SER A 169 -4.48 -47.90 -18.27
CA SER A 169 -5.14 -46.61 -17.95
C SER A 169 -5.72 -46.60 -16.53
N ARG A 170 -4.85 -46.78 -15.53
CA ARG A 170 -5.20 -46.45 -14.14
C ARG A 170 -5.25 -44.92 -14.04
N SER A 171 -6.42 -44.38 -13.71
CA SER A 171 -6.55 -42.99 -13.26
C SER A 171 -5.60 -42.78 -12.08
N PRO A 172 -4.74 -41.75 -12.07
CA PRO A 172 -3.80 -41.58 -10.98
C PRO A 172 -4.57 -41.21 -9.71
N SER A 173 -4.30 -41.91 -8.61
CA SER A 173 -4.69 -41.46 -7.27
C SER A 173 -3.94 -40.16 -6.93
N ALA A 174 -4.40 -39.40 -5.95
CA ALA A 174 -3.72 -38.19 -5.46
C ALA A 174 -2.21 -38.45 -5.22
N SER A 175 -1.86 -39.60 -4.61
CA SER A 175 -0.47 -40.03 -4.42
C SER A 175 0.33 -40.30 -5.71
N GLU A 176 -0.33 -40.63 -6.82
CA GLU A 176 0.33 -40.85 -8.11
C GLU A 176 0.54 -39.52 -8.85
N ASN A 177 -0.33 -38.53 -8.64
CA ASN A 177 -0.15 -37.16 -9.12
C ASN A 177 1.00 -36.46 -8.38
N ASP A 178 1.08 -36.60 -7.06
CA ASP A 178 2.18 -36.06 -6.23
C ASP A 178 3.54 -36.57 -6.72
N TRP A 179 3.63 -37.87 -7.03
CA TRP A 179 4.82 -38.52 -7.58
C TRP A 179 5.21 -37.99 -8.96
N ARG A 180 4.24 -37.80 -9.86
CA ARG A 180 4.48 -37.27 -11.21
C ARG A 180 4.94 -35.82 -11.16
N LEU A 181 4.36 -35.02 -10.26
CA LEU A 181 4.78 -33.64 -10.02
C LEU A 181 6.21 -33.59 -9.46
N CYS A 182 6.52 -34.39 -8.43
CA CYS A 182 7.87 -34.48 -7.86
C CYS A 182 8.92 -34.87 -8.92
N ARG A 183 8.63 -35.89 -9.75
CA ARG A 183 9.50 -36.27 -10.87
C ARG A 183 9.70 -35.16 -11.88
N SER A 184 8.64 -34.43 -12.20
CA SER A 184 8.70 -33.33 -13.16
C SER A 184 9.55 -32.19 -12.61
N MET A 185 9.40 -31.86 -11.33
CA MET A 185 10.22 -30.87 -10.63
C MET A 185 11.70 -31.28 -10.55
N ASP A 186 11.98 -32.55 -10.29
CA ASP A 186 13.34 -33.12 -10.35
C ASP A 186 13.97 -33.03 -11.74
N CYS A 187 13.19 -33.25 -12.80
CA CYS A 187 13.67 -33.10 -14.17
C CYS A 187 13.96 -31.63 -14.51
N ILE A 188 13.10 -30.72 -14.08
CA ILE A 188 13.28 -29.27 -14.29
C ILE A 188 14.50 -28.75 -13.52
N SER A 189 14.70 -29.19 -12.27
CA SER A 189 15.82 -28.73 -11.44
C SER A 189 17.19 -29.16 -11.99
N LYS A 190 17.26 -30.38 -12.56
CA LYS A 190 18.48 -30.91 -13.20
C LYS A 190 18.78 -30.27 -14.56
N HIS A 191 17.79 -29.63 -15.20
CA HIS A 191 17.97 -29.03 -16.50
C HIS A 191 18.34 -27.54 -16.39
N PRO A 192 19.57 -27.10 -16.76
CA PRO A 192 20.10 -25.78 -16.42
C PRO A 192 19.27 -24.61 -16.97
N ARG A 193 18.74 -24.73 -18.19
CA ARG A 193 17.90 -23.67 -18.79
C ARG A 193 16.51 -23.60 -18.18
N LEU A 194 15.93 -24.74 -17.80
CA LEU A 194 14.56 -24.80 -17.28
C LEU A 194 14.53 -24.44 -15.80
N SER A 195 15.53 -24.91 -15.04
CA SER A 195 15.80 -24.47 -13.67
C SER A 195 15.94 -22.95 -13.59
N LYS A 196 16.74 -22.33 -14.48
CA LYS A 196 16.91 -20.87 -14.51
C LYS A 196 15.63 -20.09 -14.87
N VAL A 197 14.81 -20.63 -15.77
CA VAL A 197 13.60 -19.93 -16.27
C VAL A 197 12.40 -20.13 -15.35
N LEU A 198 12.24 -21.30 -14.76
CA LEU A 198 11.03 -21.69 -14.01
C LEU A 198 11.26 -21.70 -12.50
N LEU A 199 12.38 -22.25 -12.03
CA LEU A 199 12.61 -22.44 -10.61
C LEU A 199 13.33 -21.26 -9.95
N ALA A 200 14.30 -20.63 -10.63
CA ALA A 200 15.02 -19.50 -10.05
C ALA A 200 14.10 -18.31 -9.68
N PRO A 201 13.11 -17.91 -10.50
CA PRO A 201 12.16 -16.87 -10.12
C PRO A 201 11.30 -17.28 -8.90
N LEU A 202 10.90 -18.55 -8.82
CA LEU A 202 10.16 -19.08 -7.67
C LEU A 202 11.01 -19.00 -6.39
N VAL A 203 12.27 -19.42 -6.46
CA VAL A 203 13.22 -19.31 -5.33
C VAL A 203 13.37 -17.85 -4.90
N GLU A 204 13.51 -16.92 -5.84
CA GLU A 204 13.68 -15.50 -5.54
C GLU A 204 12.45 -14.91 -4.83
N VAL A 205 11.26 -15.16 -5.37
CA VAL A 205 9.99 -14.71 -4.77
C VAL A 205 9.81 -15.32 -3.38
N PHE A 206 10.10 -16.61 -3.24
CA PHE A 206 9.95 -17.32 -1.99
C PHE A 206 10.95 -16.87 -0.92
N THR A 207 12.18 -16.53 -1.34
CA THR A 207 13.19 -15.88 -0.48
C THR A 207 12.72 -14.52 0.01
N LYS A 208 12.15 -13.70 -0.89
CA LYS A 208 11.60 -12.38 -0.52
C LYS A 208 10.42 -12.50 0.45
N LEU A 209 9.54 -13.49 0.26
CA LEU A 209 8.42 -13.77 1.16
C LEU A 209 8.92 -14.22 2.55
N GLY A 210 9.93 -15.09 2.60
CA GLY A 210 10.59 -15.48 3.85
C GLY A 210 11.18 -14.28 4.61
N ALA A 211 11.86 -13.36 3.91
CA ALA A 211 12.40 -12.14 4.52
C ALA A 211 11.29 -11.21 5.07
N GLN A 212 10.17 -11.10 4.36
CA GLN A 212 9.02 -10.32 4.82
C GLN A 212 8.34 -10.94 6.05
N TYR A 213 8.27 -12.27 6.12
CA TYR A 213 7.76 -12.97 7.30
C TYR A 213 8.61 -12.69 8.54
N ILE A 214 9.93 -12.77 8.41
CA ILE A 214 10.86 -12.47 9.52
C ILE A 214 10.74 -11.01 9.95
N THR A 215 10.64 -10.09 9.00
CA THR A 215 10.44 -8.66 9.28
C THR A 215 9.11 -8.42 10.01
N ALA A 216 8.05 -9.16 9.65
CA ALA A 216 6.74 -9.08 10.30
C ALA A 216 6.73 -9.67 11.73
N LEU A 217 7.66 -10.58 12.05
CA LEU A 217 7.81 -11.15 13.39
C LEU A 217 8.48 -10.18 14.40
N GLY A 218 9.05 -9.07 13.94
CA GLY A 218 9.36 -7.92 14.79
C GLY A 218 10.59 -8.02 15.71
N ASP A 219 11.48 -9.02 15.55
CA ASP A 219 12.72 -9.07 16.34
C ASP A 219 13.82 -8.19 15.72
N THR A 220 13.83 -6.92 16.13
CA THR A 220 14.88 -5.92 15.86
C THR A 220 16.18 -6.17 16.64
N HIS A 221 16.58 -7.42 16.86
CA HIS A 221 17.85 -7.77 17.49
C HIS A 221 18.50 -9.00 16.84
N SER A 222 18.90 -8.88 15.59
CA SER A 222 20.03 -9.64 15.04
C SER A 222 20.63 -8.88 13.88
N LEU A 223 21.59 -8.01 14.22
CA LEU A 223 22.48 -7.31 13.29
C LEU A 223 23.45 -8.26 12.56
N ASP A 224 23.34 -9.57 12.78
CA ASP A 224 24.04 -10.63 12.04
C ASP A 224 23.04 -11.72 11.66
N CYS A 225 22.14 -11.45 10.72
CA CYS A 225 21.23 -12.47 10.19
C CYS A 225 21.54 -12.74 8.73
N SER A 226 22.36 -13.78 8.48
CA SER A 226 22.21 -14.54 7.25
C SER A 226 20.72 -14.90 7.11
N ALA A 227 20.09 -14.53 5.99
CA ALA A 227 18.69 -14.89 5.72
C ALA A 227 18.53 -16.39 6.03
N PRO A 228 17.64 -16.77 6.97
CA PRO A 228 17.50 -18.16 7.37
C PRO A 228 17.12 -18.96 6.13
N ALA A 229 17.78 -20.10 5.98
CA ALA A 229 17.62 -20.93 4.80
C ALA A 229 16.14 -21.33 4.64
N LEU A 230 15.63 -21.33 3.41
CA LEU A 230 14.20 -21.53 3.16
C LEU A 230 13.68 -22.87 3.69
N HIS A 231 14.51 -23.92 3.73
CA HIS A 231 14.14 -25.19 4.35
C HIS A 231 13.78 -25.04 5.84
N ALA A 232 14.49 -24.19 6.58
CA ALA A 232 14.25 -23.95 8.00
C ALA A 232 12.94 -23.16 8.20
N LEU A 233 12.71 -22.12 7.39
CA LEU A 233 11.45 -21.37 7.40
C LEU A 233 10.26 -22.26 7.01
N TRP A 234 10.42 -23.10 5.99
CA TRP A 234 9.38 -24.01 5.52
C TRP A 234 9.04 -25.13 6.50
N SER A 235 9.92 -25.42 7.47
CA SER A 235 9.61 -26.37 8.54
C SER A 235 8.62 -25.80 9.58
N LEU A 236 8.44 -24.47 9.63
CA LEU A 236 7.55 -23.81 10.58
C LEU A 236 6.11 -23.84 10.07
N SER A 237 5.20 -24.41 10.86
CA SER A 237 3.76 -24.37 10.55
C SER A 237 3.24 -22.93 10.46
N ALA A 238 3.69 -22.06 11.37
CA ALA A 238 3.32 -20.65 11.40
C ALA A 238 3.71 -19.89 10.12
N PHE A 239 4.79 -20.29 9.44
CA PHE A 239 5.16 -19.68 8.16
C PHE A 239 4.22 -20.11 7.03
N LYS A 240 3.81 -21.39 7.00
CA LYS A 240 2.85 -21.92 6.02
C LYS A 240 1.48 -21.29 6.20
N GLU A 241 1.00 -21.19 7.44
CA GLU A 241 -0.26 -20.54 7.79
C GLU A 241 -0.26 -19.06 7.37
N TRP A 242 0.82 -18.34 7.70
CA TRP A 242 0.99 -16.94 7.29
C TRP A 242 1.02 -16.76 5.76
N LEU A 243 1.62 -17.70 5.03
CA LEU A 243 1.63 -17.71 3.56
C LEU A 243 0.22 -17.90 3.00
N CYS A 244 -0.55 -18.85 3.53
CA CYS A 244 -1.93 -19.08 3.14
C CYS A 244 -2.81 -17.85 3.39
N GLU A 245 -2.65 -17.18 4.53
CA GLU A 245 -3.39 -15.94 4.86
C GLU A 245 -3.07 -14.80 3.89
N ARG A 246 -1.80 -14.66 3.49
CA ARG A 246 -1.36 -13.58 2.59
C ARG A 246 -1.75 -13.77 1.13
N VAL A 247 -1.81 -15.01 0.66
CA VAL A 247 -2.16 -15.30 -0.74
C VAL A 247 -3.65 -15.04 -0.99
N GLY A 248 -4.47 -14.92 0.06
CA GLY A 248 -5.88 -14.56 -0.05
C GLY A 248 -6.71 -15.60 -0.82
N GLY A 249 -6.18 -16.82 -0.97
CA GLY A 249 -6.78 -17.96 -1.66
C GLY A 249 -6.18 -19.27 -1.14
N THR A 250 -6.85 -20.41 -1.38
CA THR A 250 -6.36 -21.72 -0.95
C THR A 250 -5.18 -22.16 -1.82
N LEU A 251 -3.96 -22.09 -1.29
CA LEU A 251 -2.82 -22.82 -1.86
C LEU A 251 -3.24 -24.29 -1.98
N THR A 252 -3.14 -24.83 -3.18
CA THR A 252 -3.49 -26.24 -3.44
C THR A 252 -2.41 -27.16 -2.86
N ASP A 253 -2.74 -28.45 -2.67
CA ASP A 253 -1.77 -29.44 -2.23
C ASP A 253 -0.55 -29.51 -3.18
N ASP A 254 -0.78 -29.34 -4.48
CA ASP A 254 0.27 -29.26 -5.50
C ASP A 254 1.17 -28.03 -5.31
N ASP A 255 0.61 -26.86 -4.99
CA ASP A 255 1.38 -25.64 -4.71
C ASP A 255 2.26 -25.83 -3.47
N MET A 256 1.72 -26.45 -2.43
CA MET A 256 2.45 -26.78 -1.21
C MET A 256 3.57 -27.79 -1.47
N LEU A 257 3.36 -28.76 -2.36
CA LEU A 257 4.41 -29.71 -2.78
C LEU A 257 5.52 -29.02 -3.58
N VAL A 258 5.17 -28.12 -4.51
CA VAL A 258 6.13 -27.34 -5.30
C VAL A 258 6.98 -26.43 -4.40
N LEU A 259 6.33 -25.71 -3.48
CA LEU A 259 7.04 -24.84 -2.52
C LEU A 259 7.93 -25.65 -1.58
N SER A 260 7.49 -26.83 -1.14
CA SER A 260 8.29 -27.77 -0.36
C SER A 260 9.52 -28.27 -1.13
N PHE A 261 9.36 -28.58 -2.41
CA PHE A 261 10.47 -28.96 -3.27
C PHE A 261 11.49 -27.82 -3.41
N VAL A 262 11.02 -26.60 -3.68
CA VAL A 262 11.87 -25.41 -3.79
C VAL A 262 12.62 -25.12 -2.49
N ALA A 263 11.94 -25.24 -1.34
CA ALA A 263 12.53 -25.03 -0.03
C ALA A 263 13.67 -26.00 0.29
N ASN A 264 13.58 -27.26 -0.18
CA ASN A 264 14.48 -28.34 0.22
C ASN A 264 15.58 -28.65 -0.81
N VAL A 265 15.28 -28.51 -2.11
CA VAL A 265 16.17 -28.95 -3.19
C VAL A 265 17.01 -27.80 -3.75
N MET A 266 16.42 -26.61 -3.89
CA MET A 266 17.06 -25.49 -4.58
C MET A 266 17.87 -24.56 -3.66
N THR A 267 17.78 -24.73 -2.34
CA THR A 267 18.62 -23.99 -1.37
C THR A 267 19.90 -24.71 -0.96
N ASN A 268 20.17 -25.90 -1.52
CA ASN A 268 21.47 -26.52 -1.37
C ASN A 268 22.50 -25.79 -2.25
N PRO A 269 23.71 -25.49 -1.74
CA PRO A 269 24.68 -24.58 -2.35
C PRO A 269 25.38 -25.13 -3.62
N VAL A 270 24.75 -26.04 -4.36
CA VAL A 270 25.29 -26.66 -5.57
C VAL A 270 24.99 -25.86 -6.84
N PHE A 271 24.22 -24.76 -6.75
CA PHE A 271 23.85 -23.92 -7.90
C PHE A 271 24.48 -22.51 -7.88
N LYS A 272 25.55 -22.31 -7.11
CA LYS A 272 26.42 -21.13 -7.26
C LYS A 272 27.56 -21.47 -8.24
N ASP A 273 27.27 -21.39 -9.53
CA ASP A 273 28.27 -21.18 -10.59
C ASP A 273 27.64 -20.31 -11.70
#